data_AF-A0A969E3W8-F1
#
_entry.id   AF-A0A969E3W8-F1
#
_cell.length_a   1.000
_cell.length_b   1.000
_cell.length_c   1.000
_cell.angle_alpha   90.00
_cell.angle_beta   90.00
_cell.angle_gamma   90.00
#
_symmetry.space_group_name_H-M   'P 1'
#
loop_
_entity.id
_entity.type
_entity.pdbx_description
1 polymer ?
#
loop_
_entity_poly.entity_id
_entity_poly.type
_entity_poly.pdbx_seq_one_letter_code
_entity_poly.pdbx_strand_id
1 'polypeptide(L)'
;MKFSEQLSLEIYQKEKKGLEALKSYSGAMIPKVFGYGEYEQHSYLLMEYVATTNPSSKSWEQLAEQMATMHTVSERYFGWDTANFIGSLPQSNATKDHWADFYSEERLKVQVGKALYEETYLQRWQTSRPES
;
A
#
# COMPACT_ATOMS: atom_id res chain seq x y z
N MET A 1 1.98 6.97 -15.71
CA MET A 1 3.28 7.41 -15.13
C MET A 1 2.98 8.14 -13.83
N LYS A 2 3.71 7.83 -12.77
CA LYS A 2 3.70 8.61 -11.52
C LYS A 2 4.96 9.48 -11.50
N PHE A 3 4.82 10.71 -11.04
CA PHE A 3 5.88 11.71 -10.98
C PHE A 3 5.64 12.57 -9.74
N SER A 4 6.66 12.74 -8.88
CA SER A 4 6.50 13.45 -7.62
C SER A 4 7.80 14.07 -7.13
N GLU A 5 7.75 15.31 -6.63
CA GLU A 5 8.84 15.96 -5.87
C GLU A 5 8.87 15.51 -4.41
N GLN A 6 7.75 15.00 -3.89
CA GLN A 6 7.55 14.77 -2.45
C GLN A 6 7.84 13.33 -2.03
N LEU A 7 7.69 12.38 -2.96
CA LEU A 7 7.92 10.96 -2.69
C LEU A 7 9.38 10.61 -3.00
N SER A 8 10.00 9.81 -2.13
CA SER A 8 11.34 9.30 -2.39
C SER A 8 11.32 8.20 -3.46
N LEU A 9 12.45 8.01 -4.14
CA LEU A 9 12.64 6.89 -5.08
C LEU A 9 12.35 5.52 -4.44
N GLU A 10 12.62 5.37 -3.13
CA GLU A 10 12.38 4.13 -2.39
C GLU A 10 10.91 3.70 -2.47
N ILE A 11 9.95 4.64 -2.43
CA ILE A 11 8.52 4.32 -2.53
C ILE A 11 8.22 3.58 -3.84
N TYR A 12 8.78 4.05 -4.96
CA TYR A 12 8.57 3.40 -6.25
C TYR A 12 9.33 2.08 -6.41
N GLN A 13 10.49 1.92 -5.74
CA GLN A 13 11.17 0.64 -5.64
C GLN A 13 10.31 -0.40 -4.92
N LYS A 14 9.73 -0.02 -3.77
CA LYS A 14 8.83 -0.90 -3.01
C LYS A 14 7.52 -1.17 -3.74
N GLU A 15 6.97 -0.17 -4.44
CA GLU A 15 5.76 -0.34 -5.25
C GLU A 15 5.99 -1.34 -6.38
N LYS A 16 7.11 -1.23 -7.14
CA LYS A 16 7.46 -2.23 -8.16
C LYS A 16 7.47 -3.63 -7.58
N LYS A 17 8.15 -3.83 -6.45
CA LYS A 17 8.24 -5.13 -5.78
C LYS A 17 6.86 -5.67 -5.38
N GLY A 18 5.98 -4.81 -4.87
CA GLY A 18 4.60 -5.15 -4.55
C GLY A 18 3.79 -5.59 -5.77
N LEU A 19 3.89 -4.85 -6.88
CA LEU A 19 3.22 -5.20 -8.14
C LEU A 19 3.73 -6.53 -8.71
N GLU A 20 5.04 -6.78 -8.66
CA GLU A 20 5.62 -8.06 -9.11
C GLU A 20 5.14 -9.25 -8.26
N ALA A 21 5.01 -9.06 -6.94
CA ALA A 21 4.43 -10.07 -6.06
C ALA A 21 2.95 -10.32 -6.41
N LEU A 22 2.12 -9.27 -6.50
CA LEU A 22 0.70 -9.39 -6.83
C LEU A 22 0.49 -10.10 -8.18
N LYS A 23 1.31 -9.78 -9.19
CA LYS A 23 1.25 -10.41 -10.51
C LYS A 23 1.48 -11.92 -10.45
N SER A 24 2.29 -12.38 -9.51
CA SER A 24 2.65 -13.80 -9.38
C SER A 24 1.52 -14.64 -8.74
N TYR A 25 0.64 -14.01 -7.95
CA TYR A 25 -0.29 -14.74 -7.07
C TYR A 25 -1.78 -14.42 -7.26
N SER A 26 -2.14 -13.29 -7.87
CA SER A 26 -3.54 -12.84 -7.90
C SER A 26 -4.37 -13.35 -9.09
N GLY A 27 -3.72 -13.70 -10.21
CA GLY A 27 -4.43 -13.89 -11.49
C GLY A 27 -5.13 -12.63 -12.02
N ALA A 28 -5.00 -11.50 -11.33
CA ALA A 28 -5.58 -10.22 -11.71
C ALA A 28 -4.71 -9.52 -12.76
N MET A 29 -5.31 -8.55 -13.44
CA MET A 29 -4.57 -7.64 -14.32
C MET A 29 -3.73 -6.69 -13.45
N ILE A 30 -2.45 -6.98 -13.32
CA ILE A 30 -1.48 -6.13 -12.61
C ILE A 30 -0.61 -5.40 -13.64
N PRO A 31 -0.54 -4.05 -13.60
CA PRO A 31 0.20 -3.28 -14.60
C PRO A 31 1.68 -3.64 -14.60
N LYS A 32 2.25 -3.83 -15.79
CA LYS A 32 3.70 -4.02 -15.93
C LYS A 32 4.44 -2.73 -15.58
N VAL A 33 5.43 -2.81 -14.70
CA VAL A 33 6.38 -1.71 -14.47
C VAL A 33 7.45 -1.74 -15.55
N PHE A 34 7.65 -0.62 -16.24
CA PHE A 34 8.73 -0.44 -17.23
C PHE A 34 10.01 0.07 -16.59
N GLY A 35 9.92 0.87 -15.54
CA GLY A 35 11.07 1.39 -14.80
C GLY A 35 10.68 2.43 -13.76
N TYR A 36 11.62 2.79 -12.92
CA TYR A 36 11.53 3.92 -11.98
C TYR A 36 12.87 4.65 -11.95
N GLY A 37 12.90 5.87 -11.46
CA GLY A 37 14.13 6.64 -11.35
C GLY A 37 13.92 8.00 -10.73
N GLU A 38 14.98 8.78 -10.73
CA GLU A 38 14.97 10.20 -10.37
C GLU A 38 15.31 11.03 -11.61
N TYR A 39 14.68 12.20 -11.71
CA TYR A 39 14.97 13.20 -12.71
C TYR A 39 14.84 14.57 -12.05
N GLU A 40 15.94 15.34 -12.06
CA GLU A 40 16.05 16.59 -11.29
C GLU A 40 15.69 16.38 -9.80
N GLN A 41 14.67 17.07 -9.28
CA GLN A 41 14.20 16.95 -7.90
C GLN A 41 13.01 15.98 -7.75
N HIS A 42 12.71 15.20 -8.79
CA HIS A 42 11.54 14.35 -8.83
C HIS A 42 11.92 12.88 -8.88
N SER A 43 11.10 12.05 -8.25
CA SER A 43 11.08 10.61 -8.46
C SER A 43 9.94 10.22 -9.39
N TYR A 44 10.10 9.10 -10.12
CA TYR A 44 9.07 8.60 -11.04
C TYR A 44 8.93 7.08 -11.06
N LEU A 45 7.74 6.63 -11.47
CA LEU A 45 7.42 5.24 -11.80
C LEU A 45 6.69 5.19 -13.15
N LEU A 46 7.32 4.52 -14.11
CA LEU A 46 6.78 4.27 -15.44
C LEU A 46 6.20 2.86 -15.49
N MET A 47 4.93 2.75 -15.86
CA MET A 47 4.18 1.50 -15.89
C MET A 47 3.13 1.51 -17.00
N GLU A 48 2.64 0.33 -17.32
CA GLU A 48 1.52 0.08 -18.21
C GLU A 48 0.31 0.92 -17.82
N TYR A 49 -0.31 1.53 -18.84
CA TYR A 49 -1.56 2.25 -18.66
C TYR A 49 -2.72 1.25 -18.71
N VAL A 50 -3.46 1.17 -17.61
CA VAL A 50 -4.69 0.36 -17.54
C VAL A 50 -5.87 1.29 -17.81
N ALA A 51 -6.51 1.11 -18.96
CA ALA A 51 -7.68 1.90 -19.33
C ALA A 51 -8.85 1.59 -18.38
N THR A 52 -9.46 2.64 -17.82
CA THR A 52 -10.63 2.50 -16.96
C THR A 52 -11.88 2.25 -17.81
N THR A 53 -12.74 1.37 -17.32
CA THR A 53 -14.06 1.12 -17.88
C THR A 53 -15.12 1.33 -16.80
N ASN A 54 -16.36 1.59 -17.20
CA ASN A 54 -17.46 1.64 -16.23
C ASN A 54 -17.59 0.27 -15.56
N PRO A 55 -17.66 0.22 -14.21
CA PRO A 55 -17.85 -1.03 -13.52
C PRO A 55 -19.21 -1.64 -13.86
N SER A 56 -19.24 -2.96 -13.99
CA SER A 56 -20.44 -3.78 -14.17
C SER A 56 -20.51 -4.84 -13.07
N SER A 57 -21.68 -5.46 -12.87
CA SER A 57 -21.80 -6.58 -11.91
C SER A 57 -20.81 -7.69 -12.22
N LYS A 58 -20.64 -8.02 -13.51
CA LYS A 58 -19.67 -9.04 -13.95
C LYS A 58 -18.22 -8.67 -13.62
N SER A 59 -17.82 -7.40 -13.76
CA SER A 59 -16.45 -7.00 -13.39
C SER A 59 -16.22 -7.05 -11.88
N TRP A 60 -17.26 -6.78 -11.07
CA TRP A 60 -17.17 -6.93 -9.61
C TRP A 60 -17.07 -8.40 -9.19
N GLU A 61 -17.85 -9.28 -9.82
CA GLU A 61 -17.75 -10.73 -9.60
C GLU A 61 -16.33 -11.24 -9.94
N GLN A 62 -15.80 -10.85 -11.09
CA GLN A 62 -14.42 -11.22 -11.49
C GLN A 62 -13.37 -10.68 -10.52
N LEU A 63 -13.51 -9.44 -10.04
CA LEU A 63 -12.60 -8.89 -9.03
C LEU A 63 -12.68 -9.68 -7.72
N ALA A 64 -13.88 -10.05 -7.28
CA ALA A 64 -14.08 -10.84 -6.06
C ALA A 64 -13.41 -12.22 -6.17
N GLU A 65 -13.58 -12.91 -7.31
CA GLU A 65 -12.93 -14.21 -7.57
C GLU A 65 -11.40 -14.10 -7.56
N GLN A 66 -10.84 -13.06 -8.19
CA GLN A 66 -9.40 -12.81 -8.21
C GLN A 66 -8.85 -12.49 -6.82
N MET A 67 -9.55 -11.65 -6.04
CA MET A 67 -9.16 -11.35 -4.66
C MET A 67 -9.25 -12.58 -3.76
N ALA A 68 -10.30 -13.39 -3.90
CA ALA A 68 -10.45 -14.64 -3.15
C ALA A 68 -9.31 -15.61 -3.48
N THR A 69 -9.00 -15.78 -4.76
CA THR A 69 -7.87 -16.61 -5.23
C THR A 69 -6.55 -16.12 -4.63
N MET A 70 -6.28 -14.81 -4.70
CA MET A 70 -5.08 -14.21 -4.13
C MET A 70 -4.95 -14.50 -2.63
N HIS A 71 -6.05 -14.40 -1.86
CA HIS A 71 -6.05 -14.66 -0.42
C HIS A 71 -5.92 -16.15 -0.05
N THR A 72 -5.97 -17.08 -1.00
CA THR A 72 -5.65 -18.49 -0.73
C THR A 72 -4.15 -18.74 -0.57
N VAL A 73 -3.31 -17.83 -1.08
CA VAL A 73 -1.85 -17.89 -0.88
C VAL A 73 -1.54 -17.52 0.57
N SER A 74 -0.97 -18.47 1.30
CA SER A 74 -0.72 -18.35 2.74
C SER A 74 0.74 -18.61 3.08
N GLU A 75 1.17 -18.03 4.20
CA GLU A 75 2.51 -18.15 4.76
C GLU A 75 2.42 -18.42 6.26
N ARG A 76 3.50 -18.94 6.84
CA ARG A 76 3.54 -19.28 8.27
C ARG A 76 3.46 -18.03 9.18
N TYR A 77 3.96 -16.89 8.70
CA TYR A 77 4.09 -15.68 9.48
C TYR A 77 3.32 -14.53 8.80
N PHE A 78 2.77 -13.64 9.62
CA PHE A 78 2.25 -12.36 9.17
C PHE A 78 3.40 -11.37 8.99
N GLY A 79 3.32 -10.53 7.97
CA GLY A 79 4.38 -9.61 7.59
C GLY A 79 4.90 -9.90 6.19
N TRP A 80 6.03 -9.31 5.86
CA TRP A 80 6.64 -9.45 4.54
C TRP A 80 8.15 -9.21 4.64
N ASP A 81 8.88 -9.67 3.63
CA ASP A 81 10.35 -9.69 3.61
C ASP A 81 10.99 -8.29 3.68
N THR A 82 10.22 -7.24 3.37
CA THR A 82 10.70 -5.87 3.30
C THR A 82 9.63 -4.91 3.81
N ALA A 83 10.07 -3.91 4.58
CA ALA A 83 9.24 -2.75 4.89
C ALA A 83 8.85 -2.01 3.61
N ASN A 84 7.66 -1.42 3.62
CA ASN A 84 7.11 -0.66 2.51
C ASN A 84 6.37 0.57 3.02
N PHE A 85 5.40 1.07 2.27
CA PHE A 85 4.70 2.31 2.58
C PHE A 85 3.19 2.14 2.38
N ILE A 86 2.41 2.88 3.17
CA ILE A 86 0.99 3.13 2.95
C ILE A 86 0.81 4.63 2.67
N GLY A 87 0.63 4.98 1.39
CA GLY A 87 0.86 6.36 0.95
C GLY A 87 2.32 6.74 1.14
N SER A 88 2.59 7.85 1.85
CA SER A 88 3.94 8.28 2.24
C SER A 88 4.39 7.73 3.60
N LEU A 89 3.51 7.03 4.33
CA LEU A 89 3.81 6.58 5.68
C LEU A 89 4.61 5.27 5.64
N PRO A 90 5.78 5.20 6.30
CA PRO A 90 6.53 3.96 6.45
C PRO A 90 5.68 2.90 7.15
N GLN A 91 5.69 1.69 6.60
CA GLN A 91 5.01 0.52 7.14
C GLN A 91 6.03 -0.58 7.40
N SER A 92 6.24 -0.87 8.69
CA SER A 92 7.00 -2.05 9.10
C SER A 92 6.26 -3.32 8.69
N ASN A 93 6.99 -4.30 8.17
CA ASN A 93 6.46 -5.61 7.83
C ASN A 93 7.21 -6.72 8.60
N ALA A 94 7.82 -6.38 9.74
CA ALA A 94 8.49 -7.34 10.60
C ALA A 94 7.56 -8.52 10.91
N THR A 95 8.10 -9.73 10.75
CA THR A 95 7.27 -10.92 10.76
C THR A 95 6.88 -11.33 12.18
N LYS A 96 5.63 -11.77 12.35
CA LYS A 96 5.11 -12.36 13.59
C LYS A 96 4.33 -13.63 13.29
N ASP A 97 4.30 -14.56 14.22
CA ASP A 97 3.53 -15.81 14.13
C ASP A 97 2.04 -15.64 14.45
N HIS A 98 1.69 -14.64 15.24
CA HIS A 98 0.31 -14.35 15.62
C HIS A 98 -0.19 -13.05 15.00
N TRP A 99 -1.40 -13.11 14.42
CA TRP A 99 -2.04 -11.97 13.78
C TRP A 99 -2.27 -10.81 14.74
N ALA A 100 -2.72 -11.12 15.97
CA ALA A 100 -3.01 -10.10 16.97
C ALA A 100 -1.76 -9.27 17.30
N ASP A 101 -0.60 -9.93 17.42
CA ASP A 101 0.67 -9.27 17.71
C ASP A 101 1.14 -8.44 16.52
N PHE A 102 1.08 -9.01 15.30
CA PHE A 102 1.41 -8.28 14.07
C PHE A 102 0.57 -7.01 13.92
N TYR A 103 -0.75 -7.13 14.04
CA TYR A 103 -1.65 -6.01 13.80
C TYR A 103 -1.57 -4.95 14.90
N SER A 104 -1.48 -5.37 16.16
CA SER A 104 -1.35 -4.42 17.27
C SER A 104 -0.02 -3.69 17.26
N GLU A 105 1.11 -4.39 17.04
CA GLU A 105 2.45 -3.80 17.12
C GLU A 105 2.88 -3.11 15.83
N GLU A 106 2.73 -3.76 14.67
CA GLU A 106 3.27 -3.29 13.39
C GLU A 106 2.28 -2.42 12.59
N ARG A 107 1.02 -2.29 13.05
CA ARG A 107 0.02 -1.39 12.46
C ARG A 107 -0.47 -0.36 13.46
N LEU A 108 -1.31 -0.78 14.43
CA LEU A 108 -2.02 0.15 15.30
C LEU A 108 -1.06 1.00 16.16
N LYS A 109 -0.13 0.36 16.87
CA LYS A 109 0.83 1.05 17.75
C LYS A 109 1.68 2.07 16.99
N VAL A 110 2.15 1.73 15.80
CA VAL A 110 2.94 2.65 14.95
C VAL A 110 2.10 3.87 14.54
N GLN A 111 0.88 3.66 14.05
CA GLN A 111 0.03 4.75 13.57
C GLN A 111 -0.50 5.63 14.70
N VAL A 112 -0.89 5.03 15.84
CA VAL A 112 -1.27 5.78 17.04
C VAL A 112 -0.08 6.57 17.57
N GLY A 113 1.10 5.96 17.63
CA GLY A 113 2.32 6.66 18.01
C GLY A 113 2.55 7.89 17.14
N LYS A 114 2.51 7.74 15.81
CA LYS A 114 2.63 8.87 14.87
C LYS A 114 1.60 9.96 15.14
N ALA A 115 0.33 9.61 15.32
CA ALA A 115 -0.72 10.58 15.59
C ALA A 115 -0.56 11.32 16.93
N LEU A 116 0.05 10.68 17.94
CA LEU A 116 0.33 11.30 19.23
C LEU A 116 1.57 12.21 19.20
N TYR A 117 2.61 11.83 18.46
CA TYR A 117 3.84 12.62 18.35
C TYR A 117 3.73 13.77 17.35
N GLU A 118 2.90 13.62 16.32
CA GLU A 118 2.54 14.68 15.38
C GLU A 118 1.31 15.43 15.93
N GLU A 119 1.54 16.33 16.91
CA GLU A 119 0.50 17.11 17.63
C GLU A 119 -0.56 17.79 16.71
N THR A 120 -0.23 17.97 15.44
CA THR A 120 -1.08 18.55 14.39
C THR A 120 -2.34 17.73 14.10
N TYR A 121 -2.30 16.40 14.22
CA TYR A 121 -3.46 15.56 13.90
C TYR A 121 -4.55 15.63 14.98
N LEU A 122 -4.18 15.63 16.27
CA LEU A 122 -5.14 15.76 17.37
C LEU A 122 -5.79 17.15 17.41
N GLN A 123 -5.01 18.21 17.15
CA GLN A 123 -5.52 19.59 17.12
C GLN A 123 -6.53 19.81 15.97
N ARG A 124 -6.27 19.22 14.80
CA ARG A 124 -7.16 19.30 13.64
C ARG A 124 -8.45 18.50 13.83
N TRP A 125 -8.38 17.36 14.54
CA TRP A 125 -9.55 16.54 14.84
C TRP A 125 -10.48 17.19 15.87
N GLN A 126 -9.92 17.91 16.84
CA GLN A 126 -10.69 18.69 17.83
C GLN A 126 -11.41 19.89 17.21
N THR A 127 -10.82 20.54 16.22
CA THR A 127 -11.39 21.73 15.56
C THR A 127 -12.39 21.42 14.45
N SER A 128 -12.45 20.18 13.94
CA SER A 128 -13.39 19.73 12.89
C SER A 128 -14.64 19.02 13.41
N ARG A 129 -14.84 18.96 14.73
CA ARG A 129 -16.02 18.32 15.32
C ARG A 129 -17.23 19.26 15.17
N PRO A 130 -18.34 18.86 14.52
CA PRO A 130 -19.56 19.64 14.58
C PRO A 130 -20.02 19.68 16.04
N GLU A 131 -20.30 20.87 16.57
CA GLU A 131 -20.96 21.02 17.87
C GLU A 131 -22.30 20.28 17.83
N SER A 132 -22.53 19.43 18.83
CA SER A 132 -23.78 18.68 19.03
C SER A 132 -24.88 19.55 19.61
#